data_AF-A0A3M2TSQ8-F1
#
_entry.id   AF-A0A3M2TSQ8-F1
#
_cell.length_a   1.000
_cell.length_b   1.000
_cell.length_c   1.000
_cell.angle_alpha   90.00
_cell.angle_beta   90.00
_cell.angle_gamma   90.00
#
_symmetry.space_group_name_H-M   'P 1'
#
loop_
_entity.id
_entity.type
_entity.pdbx_description
1 polymer ?
#
loop_
_entity_poly.entity_id
_entity_poly.type
_entity_poly.pdbx_seq_one_letter_code
_entity_poly.pdbx_strand_id
1 'polypeptide(L)'
;GFIDTAKAESLEVIGEAIKENGKVIVTGCMGVDASVIRAVHPSVLSVTGPQQYEQVVNAVHDVVPPRKDHNPLIDLVPPQG
;
A
#
# COMPACT_ATOMS: atom_id res chain seq x y z
N GLY A 1 -18.09 -17.38 10.71
CA GLY A 1 -18.81 -17.59 9.43
C GLY A 1 -17.86 -17.34 8.26
N PHE A 2 -18.30 -17.53 7.01
CA PHE A 2 -17.44 -17.40 5.81
C PHE A 2 -16.62 -16.09 5.77
N ILE A 3 -17.21 -14.97 6.19
CA ILE A 3 -16.56 -13.66 6.23
C ILE A 3 -15.40 -13.61 7.24
N ASP A 4 -15.54 -14.26 8.40
CA ASP A 4 -14.48 -14.25 9.42
C ASP A 4 -13.25 -15.05 8.95
N THR A 5 -13.50 -16.17 8.25
CA THR A 5 -12.44 -16.98 7.65
C THR A 5 -11.70 -16.22 6.56
N ALA A 6 -12.42 -15.55 5.66
CA ALA A 6 -11.81 -14.75 4.59
C ALA A 6 -10.97 -13.57 5.13
N LYS A 7 -11.41 -12.94 6.24
CA LYS A 7 -10.62 -11.89 6.91
C LYS A 7 -9.35 -12.46 7.53
N ALA A 8 -9.42 -13.63 8.17
CA ALA A 8 -8.25 -14.28 8.77
C ALA A 8 -7.21 -14.65 7.70
N GLU A 9 -7.63 -15.25 6.59
CA GLU A 9 -6.77 -15.58 5.45
C GLU A 9 -6.13 -14.32 4.87
N SER A 10 -6.89 -13.24 4.71
CA SER A 10 -6.37 -11.95 4.23
C SER A 10 -5.29 -11.37 5.16
N LEU A 11 -5.45 -11.50 6.48
CA LEU A 11 -4.44 -11.05 7.46
C LEU A 11 -3.17 -11.90 7.38
N GLU A 12 -3.31 -13.23 7.28
CA GLU A 12 -2.16 -14.13 7.13
C GLU A 12 -1.31 -13.79 5.89
N VAL A 13 -1.96 -13.58 4.75
CA VAL A 13 -1.32 -13.16 3.49
C VAL A 13 -0.57 -11.83 3.63
N ILE A 14 -1.15 -10.86 4.36
CA ILE A 14 -0.48 -9.58 4.64
C ILE A 14 0.79 -9.82 5.47
N GLY A 15 0.72 -10.69 6.47
CA GLY A 15 1.87 -11.07 7.29
C GLY A 15 3.00 -11.70 6.48
N GLU A 16 2.67 -12.63 5.59
CA GLU A 16 3.64 -13.24 4.66
C GLU A 16 4.28 -12.20 3.75
N ALA A 17 3.46 -11.33 3.13
CA ALA A 17 3.96 -10.28 2.25
C ALA A 17 4.95 -9.34 2.97
N ILE A 18 4.69 -9.00 4.23
CA ILE A 18 5.60 -8.17 5.06
C ILE A 18 6.91 -8.91 5.31
N LYS A 19 6.83 -10.21 5.63
CA LYS A 19 8.03 -11.03 5.91
C LYS A 19 8.93 -11.17 4.68
N GLU A 20 8.35 -11.31 3.49
CA GLU A 20 9.11 -11.49 2.25
C GLU A 20 9.62 -10.18 1.64
N ASN A 21 8.82 -9.10 1.70
CA ASN A 21 9.10 -7.86 0.96
C ASN A 21 9.50 -6.68 1.86
N GLY A 22 9.19 -6.72 3.15
CA GLY A 22 9.50 -5.69 4.15
C GLY A 22 8.68 -4.39 4.04
N LYS A 23 8.29 -3.98 2.84
CA LYS A 23 7.50 -2.76 2.56
C LYS A 23 6.20 -3.13 1.87
N VAL A 24 5.08 -3.01 2.57
CA VAL A 24 3.76 -3.43 2.07
C VAL A 24 2.74 -2.31 2.22
N ILE A 25 1.98 -2.04 1.16
CA ILE A 25 0.77 -1.20 1.15
C ILE A 25 -0.41 -2.12 0.88
N VAL A 26 -1.44 -2.06 1.73
CA VAL A 26 -2.62 -2.92 1.62
C VAL A 26 -3.77 -2.12 1.00
N THR A 27 -4.42 -2.67 -0.02
CA THR A 27 -5.58 -2.06 -0.68
C THR A 27 -6.70 -3.06 -0.89
N GLY A 28 -7.95 -2.63 -0.78
CA GLY A 28 -9.13 -3.46 -1.05
C GLY A 28 -10.31 -3.16 -0.13
N CYS A 29 -11.36 -3.97 -0.23
CA CYS A 29 -12.59 -3.80 0.56
C CYS A 29 -12.35 -3.84 2.07
N MET A 30 -11.37 -4.61 2.55
CA MET A 30 -10.98 -4.66 3.96
C MET A 30 -10.27 -3.39 4.45
N GLY A 31 -9.88 -2.49 3.55
CA GLY A 31 -9.31 -1.19 3.91
C GLY A 31 -10.26 -0.28 4.69
N VAL A 32 -11.57 -0.58 4.71
CA VAL A 32 -12.53 0.09 5.61
C VAL A 32 -12.24 -0.20 7.08
N ASP A 33 -11.69 -1.38 7.37
CA ASP A 33 -11.29 -1.83 8.71
C ASP A 33 -9.77 -1.64 8.92
N ALA A 34 -9.22 -0.52 8.46
CA ALA A 34 -7.77 -0.26 8.50
C ALA A 34 -7.15 -0.38 9.91
N SER A 35 -7.93 -0.09 10.96
CA SER A 35 -7.51 -0.25 12.35
C SER A 35 -7.23 -1.71 12.71
N VAL A 36 -8.01 -2.66 12.20
CA VAL A 36 -7.83 -4.09 12.44
C VAL A 36 -6.54 -4.58 11.81
N ILE A 37 -6.30 -4.20 10.55
CA ILE A 37 -5.07 -4.55 9.83
C ILE A 37 -3.84 -4.01 10.57
N ARG A 38 -3.88 -2.74 11.00
CA ARG A 38 -2.77 -2.10 11.73
C ARG A 38 -2.55 -2.67 13.12
N ALA A 39 -3.61 -3.16 13.79
CA ALA A 39 -3.49 -3.79 15.09
C ALA A 39 -2.75 -5.14 15.02
N VAL A 40 -2.98 -5.92 13.97
CA VAL A 40 -2.32 -7.23 13.76
C VAL A 40 -0.95 -7.06 13.09
N HIS A 41 -0.86 -6.18 12.10
CA HIS A 41 0.35 -5.93 11.31
C HIS A 41 0.73 -4.43 11.34
N PRO A 42 1.35 -3.95 12.44
CA PRO A 42 1.70 -2.53 12.57
C PRO A 42 2.76 -2.07 11.56
N SER A 43 3.49 -3.02 10.95
CA SER A 43 4.55 -2.77 9.97
C SER A 43 4.03 -2.42 8.56
N VAL A 44 2.72 -2.46 8.33
CA VAL A 44 2.12 -2.02 7.06
C VAL A 44 2.30 -0.52 6.88
N LEU A 45 2.77 -0.11 5.70
CA LEU A 45 3.08 1.29 5.39
C LEU A 45 1.81 2.13 5.23
N SER A 46 0.84 1.62 4.48
CA SER A 46 -0.45 2.27 4.30
C SER A 46 -1.56 1.25 4.05
N VAL A 47 -2.79 1.63 4.39
CA VAL A 47 -3.99 0.83 4.18
C VAL A 47 -5.02 1.73 3.51
N THR A 48 -5.53 1.32 2.35
CA THR A 48 -6.53 2.07 1.58
C THR A 48 -7.75 1.22 1.28
N GLY A 49 -8.91 1.86 1.20
CA GLY A 49 -10.16 1.23 0.80
C GLY A 49 -10.23 0.91 -0.70
N PRO A 50 -11.33 0.27 -1.14
CA PRO A 50 -11.52 -0.05 -2.55
C PRO A 50 -11.67 1.24 -3.36
N GLN A 51 -11.18 1.23 -4.61
CA GLN A 51 -11.28 2.36 -5.55
C GLN A 51 -10.60 3.67 -5.11
N GLN A 52 -9.77 3.65 -4.06
CA GLN A 52 -9.03 4.83 -3.58
C GLN A 52 -7.68 4.98 -4.31
N TYR A 53 -7.72 5.07 -5.64
CA TYR A 53 -6.52 5.11 -6.49
C TYR A 53 -5.50 6.18 -6.06
N GLU A 54 -5.95 7.42 -5.90
CA GLU A 54 -5.11 8.55 -5.46
C GLU A 54 -4.40 8.27 -4.14
N GLN A 55 -5.08 7.63 -3.18
CA GLN A 55 -4.49 7.33 -1.88
C GLN A 55 -3.39 6.26 -1.99
N VAL A 56 -3.55 5.28 -2.88
CA VAL A 56 -2.52 4.28 -3.16
C VAL A 56 -1.30 4.94 -3.78
N VAL A 57 -1.49 5.80 -4.79
CA VAL A 57 -0.41 6.50 -5.46
C VAL A 57 0.34 7.42 -4.48
N ASN A 58 -0.38 8.16 -3.64
CA ASN A 58 0.22 9.00 -2.62
C ASN A 58 1.02 8.17 -1.60
N ALA A 59 0.48 7.03 -1.14
CA ALA A 59 1.20 6.14 -0.24
C ALA A 59 2.49 5.58 -0.86
N VAL A 60 2.50 5.33 -2.17
CA VAL A 60 3.73 4.94 -2.89
C VAL A 60 4.72 6.10 -2.90
N HIS A 61 4.27 7.32 -3.23
CA HIS A 61 5.14 8.51 -3.27
C HIS A 61 5.71 8.89 -1.89
N ASP A 62 4.98 8.65 -0.80
CA ASP A 62 5.47 8.90 0.57
C ASP A 62 6.63 7.97 0.93
N VAL A 63 6.60 6.73 0.45
CA VAL A 63 7.61 5.70 0.74
C VAL A 63 8.78 5.74 -0.25
N VAL A 64 8.47 6.06 -1.50
CA VAL A 64 9.41 6.14 -2.63
C VAL A 64 9.15 7.46 -3.35
N PRO A 65 9.73 8.58 -2.86
CA PRO A 65 9.53 9.87 -3.46
C PRO A 65 10.01 9.87 -4.93
N PRO A 66 9.31 10.61 -5.81
CA PRO A 66 9.77 10.81 -7.18
C PRO A 66 11.21 11.32 -7.22
N ARG A 67 11.97 10.92 -8.24
CA ARG A 67 13.34 11.40 -8.43
C ARG A 67 13.30 12.92 -8.55
N LYS A 68 14.03 13.61 -7.67
CA LYS A 68 14.12 15.07 -7.67
C LYS A 68 14.95 15.60 -8.85
N ASP A 69 15.87 14.78 -9.33
CA ASP A 69 16.75 15.12 -10.45
C ASP A 69 16.13 14.62 -11.75
N HIS A 70 15.64 15.55 -12.57
CA HIS A 70 15.15 15.28 -13.91
C HIS A 70 16.31 15.00 -14.87
N ASN A 71 16.26 13.88 -15.59
CA ASN A 71 17.17 13.54 -16.66
C ASN A 71 16.50 13.76 -18.03
N PRO A 72 16.88 14.82 -18.78
CA PRO A 72 16.22 15.18 -20.03
C PRO A 72 16.40 14.16 -21.16
N LEU A 73 17.30 13.17 -21.02
CA LEU A 73 17.52 12.12 -22.01
C LEU A 73 16.67 10.87 -21.76
N ILE A 74 16.06 10.73 -20.57
CA ILE A 74 15.35 9.52 -20.14
C ILE A 74 13.92 9.86 -19.69
N ASP A 75 13.74 10.99 -19.01
CA ASP A 75 12.47 11.36 -18.41
C ASP A 75 11.56 12.01 -19.45
N LEU A 76 10.40 11.40 -19.66
CA LEU A 76 9.39 11.84 -20.63
C LEU A 76 8.55 13.03 -20.13
N VAL A 77 8.62 13.31 -18.83
CA VAL A 77 7.87 14.38 -18.18
C VAL A 77 8.85 15.52 -17.88
N PRO A 78 8.58 16.76 -18.34
CA PRO A 78 9.44 17.90 -18.05
C PRO A 78 9.47 18.20 -16.54
N PRO A 79 10.49 18.90 -16.03
CA PRO A 79 10.64 19.16 -14.60
C PRO A 79 9.49 19.98 -13.98
N GLN A 80 8.63 20.58 -14.80
CA GLN A 80 7.41 21.28 -14.38
C GLN A 80 6.21 20.36 -14.13
N GLY A 81 6.29 19.07 -14.48
CA GLY A 81 5.18 18.11 -14.36
C GLY A 81 4.34 17.98 -15.61
#